data_AF-A0A661VFQ7-F1
#
_entry.id   AF-A0A661VFQ7-F1
#
_cell.length_a   1.000
_cell.length_b   1.000
_cell.length_c   1.000
_cell.angle_alpha   90.00
_cell.angle_beta   90.00
_cell.angle_gamma   90.00
#
_symmetry.space_group_name_H-M   'P 1'
#
loop_
_entity.id
_entity.type
_entity.pdbx_description
1 polymer ?
#
loop_
_entity_poly.entity_id
_entity_poly.type
_entity_poly.pdbx_seq_one_letter_code
_entity_poly.pdbx_strand_id
1 'polypeptide(L)'
;MENALQNVNAVVGVSGSFVCDGEGQVLASALPDVFDETMLSNVGRTVAQTIAGLELARRRKVGDLDLVYREGRLVVKNLRVGYLCILCVPTINVPLLNLTANVAARKLAAQIKAGRAAPVEKPALHEAKVPAVPTLNGSFFTKAERELTRLMGPMAVFVLQEQIAALGESREAFPQDKARQLVERLAAEIENEDQRARFQ
;
A
#
# COMPACT_ATOMS: atom_id res chain seq x y z
N MET A 1 -10.58 1.29 -11.49
CA MET A 1 -9.46 2.15 -11.96
C MET A 1 -8.54 1.35 -12.90
N GLU A 2 -8.54 0.01 -12.81
CA GLU A 2 -7.80 -0.95 -13.65
C GLU A 2 -7.98 -0.76 -15.16
N ASN A 3 -9.21 -0.53 -15.65
CA ASN A 3 -9.45 -0.43 -17.10
C ASN A 3 -8.59 0.65 -17.79
N ALA A 4 -8.28 1.76 -17.09
CA ALA A 4 -7.41 2.79 -17.64
C ALA A 4 -5.93 2.35 -17.66
N LEU A 5 -5.50 1.59 -16.66
CA LEU A 5 -4.14 1.03 -16.57
C LEU A 5 -3.93 -0.11 -17.58
N GLN A 6 -4.93 -0.97 -17.77
CA GLN A 6 -4.90 -2.04 -18.78
C GLN A 6 -4.75 -1.49 -20.21
N ASN A 7 -5.38 -0.36 -20.52
CA ASN A 7 -5.18 0.31 -21.82
C ASN A 7 -3.74 0.81 -22.02
N VAL A 8 -3.06 1.22 -20.96
CA VAL A 8 -1.63 1.62 -21.02
C VAL A 8 -0.76 0.38 -21.17
N ASN A 9 -1.06 -0.69 -20.44
CA ASN A 9 -0.34 -1.97 -20.56
C ASN A 9 -0.52 -2.65 -21.92
N ALA A 10 -1.59 -2.35 -22.64
CA ALA A 10 -1.79 -2.84 -24.01
C ALA A 10 -0.76 -2.27 -25.02
N VAL A 11 -0.01 -1.23 -24.65
CA VAL A 11 1.09 -0.70 -25.47
C VAL A 11 2.26 -1.67 -25.44
N VAL A 12 2.69 -2.10 -26.63
CA VAL A 12 3.82 -3.02 -26.80
C VAL A 12 5.08 -2.43 -26.15
N GLY A 13 5.66 -3.19 -25.22
CA GLY A 13 6.84 -2.79 -24.45
C GLY A 13 6.54 -2.20 -23.07
N VAL A 14 5.28 -2.08 -22.66
CA VAL A 14 4.92 -1.77 -21.26
C VAL A 14 4.91 -3.05 -20.44
N SER A 15 5.68 -3.07 -19.36
CA SER A 15 5.74 -4.19 -18.41
C SER A 15 4.62 -4.09 -17.38
N GLY A 16 4.18 -2.88 -17.05
CA GLY A 16 3.07 -2.65 -16.14
C GLY A 16 2.90 -1.18 -15.80
N SER A 17 1.79 -0.83 -15.16
CA SER A 17 1.51 0.53 -14.73
C SER A 17 0.77 0.55 -13.40
N PHE A 18 1.01 1.58 -12.60
CA PHE A 18 0.30 1.81 -11.35
C PHE A 18 0.06 3.31 -11.16
N VAL A 19 -0.95 3.63 -10.37
CA VAL A 19 -1.31 5.00 -10.05
C VAL A 19 -1.22 5.20 -8.54
N CYS A 20 -0.64 6.32 -8.15
CA CYS A 20 -0.53 6.76 -6.77
C CYS A 20 -1.29 8.07 -6.57
N ASP A 21 -1.66 8.34 -5.33
CA ASP A 21 -2.16 9.64 -4.91
C ASP A 21 -1.02 10.65 -4.67
N GLY A 22 -1.39 11.84 -4.16
CA GLY A 22 -0.41 12.89 -3.85
C GLY A 22 0.55 12.57 -2.70
N GLU A 23 0.24 11.59 -1.85
CA GLU A 23 1.10 11.14 -0.75
C GLU A 23 1.99 9.95 -1.17
N GLY A 24 1.84 9.47 -2.40
CA GLY A 24 2.59 8.32 -2.92
C GLY A 24 1.97 6.97 -2.54
N GLN A 25 0.72 6.95 -2.05
CA GLN A 25 0.00 5.72 -1.78
C GLN A 25 -0.60 5.17 -3.09
N VAL A 26 -0.38 3.89 -3.36
CA VAL A 26 -0.89 3.23 -4.56
C VAL A 26 -2.42 3.11 -4.46
N LEU A 27 -3.12 3.62 -5.48
CA LEU A 27 -4.59 3.57 -5.57
C LEU A 27 -5.06 2.42 -6.47
N ALA A 28 -4.27 2.06 -7.48
CA ALA A 28 -4.49 0.90 -8.34
C ALA A 28 -3.19 0.51 -9.04
N SER A 29 -3.01 -0.78 -9.28
CA SER A 29 -1.86 -1.35 -9.98
C SER A 29 -2.34 -2.33 -11.04
N ALA A 30 -1.61 -2.39 -12.15
CA ALA A 30 -1.74 -3.38 -13.19
C ALA A 30 -0.33 -3.83 -13.54
N LEU A 31 0.28 -4.62 -12.66
CA LEU A 31 1.62 -5.19 -12.83
C LEU A 31 1.58 -6.71 -12.62
N PRO A 32 2.55 -7.45 -13.16
CA PRO A 32 2.73 -8.87 -12.85
C PRO A 32 2.97 -9.10 -11.35
N ASP A 33 2.56 -10.25 -10.82
CA ASP A 33 2.69 -10.66 -9.39
C ASP A 33 4.13 -10.68 -8.85
N VAL A 34 5.12 -10.42 -9.70
CA VAL A 34 6.53 -10.25 -9.34
C VAL A 34 6.77 -8.96 -8.55
N PHE A 35 5.86 -7.99 -8.63
CA PHE A 35 5.98 -6.69 -7.96
C PHE A 35 5.03 -6.59 -6.77
N ASP A 36 5.59 -6.72 -5.56
CA ASP A 36 4.86 -6.55 -4.31
C ASP A 36 4.34 -5.11 -4.11
N GLU A 37 3.19 -4.98 -3.47
CA GLU A 37 2.51 -3.72 -3.15
C GLU A 37 3.38 -2.82 -2.24
N THR A 38 4.19 -3.44 -1.38
CA THR A 38 5.20 -2.75 -0.57
C THR A 38 6.26 -2.07 -1.43
N MET A 39 6.75 -2.73 -2.47
CA MET A 39 7.72 -2.15 -3.41
C MET A 39 7.09 -1.00 -4.20
N LEU A 40 5.87 -1.17 -4.69
CA LEU A 40 5.15 -0.12 -5.43
C LEU A 40 4.88 1.11 -4.56
N SER A 41 4.52 0.92 -3.30
CA SER A 41 4.31 2.01 -2.34
C SER A 41 5.61 2.76 -2.03
N ASN A 42 6.73 2.04 -1.90
CA ASN A 42 8.04 2.67 -1.73
C ASN A 42 8.41 3.52 -2.95
N VAL A 43 8.24 2.98 -4.17
CA VAL A 43 8.49 3.73 -5.42
C VAL A 43 7.57 4.95 -5.50
N GLY A 44 6.27 4.79 -5.20
CA GLY A 44 5.29 5.88 -5.18
C GLY A 44 5.69 7.00 -4.24
N ARG A 45 6.10 6.67 -3.00
CA ARG A 45 6.60 7.64 -2.02
C ARG A 45 7.89 8.32 -2.48
N THR A 46 8.86 7.57 -3.00
CA THR A 46 10.11 8.14 -3.51
C THR A 46 9.86 9.12 -4.65
N VAL A 47 8.95 8.78 -5.57
CA VAL A 47 8.54 9.65 -6.68
C VAL A 47 7.86 10.93 -6.15
N ALA A 48 6.89 10.79 -5.24
CA ALA A 48 6.19 11.91 -4.64
C ALA A 48 7.14 12.87 -3.91
N GLN A 49 8.06 12.32 -3.09
CA GLN A 49 9.08 13.09 -2.39
C GLN A 49 10.05 13.79 -3.34
N THR A 50 10.48 13.10 -4.41
CA THR A 50 11.37 13.67 -5.43
C THR A 50 10.71 14.83 -6.15
N ILE A 51 9.45 14.67 -6.57
CA ILE A 51 8.68 15.72 -7.24
C ILE A 51 8.45 16.90 -6.29
N ALA A 52 8.03 16.65 -5.05
CA ALA A 52 7.84 17.70 -4.05
C ALA A 52 9.15 18.48 -3.78
N GLY A 53 10.29 17.78 -3.68
CA GLY A 53 11.60 18.39 -3.53
C GLY A 53 12.00 19.25 -4.74
N LEU A 54 11.75 18.76 -5.96
CA LEU A 54 12.01 19.51 -7.19
C LEU A 54 11.13 20.76 -7.31
N GLU A 55 9.85 20.67 -6.95
CA GLU A 55 8.93 21.81 -6.93
C GLU A 55 9.36 22.86 -5.90
N LEU A 56 9.80 22.43 -4.71
CA LEU A 56 10.32 23.31 -3.67
C LEU A 56 11.61 24.03 -4.13
N ALA A 57 12.52 23.31 -4.77
CA ALA A 57 13.79 23.85 -5.24
C ALA A 57 13.64 24.83 -6.42
N ARG A 58 12.73 24.55 -7.37
CA ARG A 58 12.60 25.31 -8.62
C ARG A 58 11.42 26.29 -8.63
N ARG A 59 10.59 26.31 -7.57
CA ARG A 59 9.30 27.05 -7.50
C ARG A 59 8.44 26.91 -8.76
N ARG A 60 8.54 25.76 -9.44
CA ARG A 60 7.80 25.45 -10.67
C ARG A 60 7.27 24.04 -10.56
N LYS A 61 6.06 23.87 -11.09
CA LYS A 61 5.41 22.55 -11.17
C LYS A 61 6.25 21.63 -12.04
N VAL A 62 6.47 20.41 -11.57
CA VAL A 62 7.11 19.37 -12.35
C VAL A 62 6.04 18.71 -13.20
N GLY A 63 6.25 18.70 -14.52
CA GLY A 63 5.34 18.09 -15.48
C GLY A 63 5.41 16.57 -15.45
N ASP A 64 6.38 16.01 -16.18
CA ASP A 64 6.61 14.58 -16.24
C ASP A 64 8.05 14.28 -15.82
N LEU A 65 8.26 13.08 -15.27
CA LEU A 65 9.58 12.56 -14.93
C LEU A 65 9.82 11.28 -15.75
N ASP A 66 10.96 11.22 -16.43
CA ASP A 66 11.38 10.05 -17.21
C ASP A 66 12.71 9.54 -16.66
N LEU A 67 12.70 8.35 -16.09
CA LEU A 67 13.85 7.70 -15.49
C LEU A 67 14.27 6.53 -16.38
N VAL A 68 15.44 6.65 -17.00
CA VAL A 68 15.99 5.62 -17.89
C VAL A 68 17.03 4.82 -17.13
N TYR A 69 16.75 3.53 -16.95
CA TYR A 69 17.65 2.55 -16.36
C TYR A 69 18.24 1.64 -17.45
N ARG A 70 19.22 0.83 -17.07
CA ARG A 70 19.88 -0.10 -18.00
C ARG A 70 18.93 -1.14 -18.60
N GLU A 71 18.01 -1.65 -17.79
CA GLU A 71 17.09 -2.74 -18.17
C GLU A 71 15.62 -2.31 -18.27
N GLY A 72 15.33 -1.02 -18.03
CA GLY A 72 13.96 -0.52 -17.99
C GLY A 72 13.89 1.00 -18.05
N ARG A 73 12.69 1.50 -18.30
CA ARG A 73 12.35 2.93 -18.24
C ARG A 73 11.10 3.09 -17.37
N LEU A 74 11.16 4.04 -16.46
CA LEU A 74 10.04 4.43 -15.60
C LEU A 74 9.58 5.83 -16.00
N VAL A 75 8.39 5.90 -16.58
CA VAL A 75 7.75 7.17 -16.95
C VAL A 75 6.72 7.51 -15.88
N VAL A 76 6.87 8.68 -15.25
CA VAL A 76 5.96 9.21 -14.25
C VAL A 76 5.25 10.44 -14.83
N LYS A 77 3.92 10.39 -14.85
CA LYS A 77 3.05 11.49 -15.28
C LYS A 77 2.39 12.15 -14.06
N ASN A 78 2.49 13.46 -13.96
CA ASN A 78 1.83 14.21 -12.89
C ASN A 78 0.35 14.47 -13.23
N LEU A 79 -0.56 13.96 -12.39
CA LEU A 79 -2.01 14.13 -12.53
C LEU A 79 -2.56 15.31 -11.73
N ARG A 80 -1.71 16.11 -11.07
CA ARG A 80 -2.03 17.16 -10.07
C ARG A 80 -2.65 16.66 -8.79
N VAL A 81 -3.44 15.58 -8.85
CA VAL A 81 -4.07 14.92 -7.70
C VAL A 81 -3.33 13.66 -7.26
N GLY A 82 -2.32 13.25 -8.02
CA GLY A 82 -1.51 12.05 -7.85
C GLY A 82 -0.56 11.83 -9.02
N TYR A 83 -0.01 10.63 -9.15
CA TYR A 83 1.01 10.28 -10.13
C TYR A 83 0.65 8.97 -10.84
N LEU A 84 0.82 8.92 -12.16
CA LEU A 84 0.74 7.68 -12.95
C LEU A 84 2.15 7.23 -13.27
N CYS A 85 2.52 6.04 -12.82
CA CYS A 85 3.82 5.43 -13.02
C CYS A 85 3.69 4.28 -14.03
N ILE A 86 4.55 4.30 -15.05
CA ILE A 86 4.54 3.32 -16.14
C ILE A 86 5.92 2.70 -16.26
N LEU A 87 5.99 1.39 -16.07
CA LEU A 87 7.19 0.60 -16.23
C LEU A 87 7.23 0.02 -17.64
N CYS A 88 8.30 0.29 -18.38
CA CYS A 88 8.41 -0.10 -19.77
C CYS A 88 9.85 -0.48 -20.15
N VAL A 89 9.99 -1.16 -21.29
CA VAL A 89 11.29 -1.44 -21.88
C VAL A 89 11.96 -0.15 -22.37
N PRO A 90 13.30 -0.07 -22.35
CA PRO A 90 14.01 1.17 -22.71
C PRO A 90 13.83 1.59 -24.18
N THR A 91 13.49 0.65 -25.06
CA THR A 91 13.32 0.86 -26.51
C THR A 91 11.88 1.20 -26.92
N ILE A 92 10.98 1.48 -25.96
CA ILE A 92 9.58 1.75 -26.24
C ILE A 92 9.37 3.01 -27.11
N ASN A 93 8.33 2.99 -27.94
CA ASN A 93 7.88 4.17 -28.69
C ASN A 93 7.25 5.20 -27.73
N VAL A 94 8.09 6.12 -27.22
CA VAL A 94 7.70 7.14 -26.24
C VAL A 94 6.56 8.05 -26.71
N PRO A 95 6.52 8.52 -27.97
CA PRO A 95 5.36 9.29 -28.47
C PRO A 95 4.03 8.54 -28.39
N LEU A 96 4.01 7.28 -28.80
CA LEU A 96 2.80 6.45 -28.74
C LEU A 96 2.39 6.19 -27.29
N LEU A 97 3.36 5.89 -26.43
CA LEU A 97 3.13 5.71 -25.00
C LEU A 97 2.53 6.98 -24.38
N ASN A 98 3.09 8.15 -24.69
CA ASN A 98 2.60 9.43 -24.17
C ASN A 98 1.16 9.71 -24.61
N LEU A 99 0.79 9.38 -25.84
CA LEU A 99 -0.59 9.56 -26.33
C LEU A 99 -1.57 8.73 -25.48
N THR A 100 -1.29 7.44 -25.30
CA THR A 100 -2.13 6.53 -24.49
C THR A 100 -2.12 6.92 -23.02
N ALA A 101 -0.95 7.22 -22.46
CA ALA A 101 -0.77 7.63 -21.08
C ALA A 101 -1.51 8.93 -20.77
N ASN A 102 -1.54 9.91 -21.69
CA ASN A 102 -2.27 11.15 -21.50
C ASN A 102 -3.80 10.94 -21.44
N VAL A 103 -4.33 10.01 -22.24
CA VAL A 103 -5.75 9.64 -22.19
C VAL A 103 -6.08 8.92 -20.88
N ALA A 104 -5.22 7.98 -20.47
CA ALA A 104 -5.36 7.29 -19.19
C ALA A 104 -5.25 8.25 -18.01
N ALA A 105 -4.26 9.14 -18.01
CA ALA A 105 -4.03 10.19 -17.02
C ALA A 105 -5.28 11.06 -16.79
N ARG A 106 -5.94 11.50 -17.88
CA ARG A 106 -7.17 12.30 -17.77
C ARG A 106 -8.31 11.52 -17.12
N LYS A 107 -8.51 10.25 -17.52
CA LYS A 107 -9.54 9.37 -16.93
C LYS A 107 -9.26 9.07 -15.46
N LEU A 108 -8.00 8.78 -15.12
CA LEU A 108 -7.55 8.50 -13.77
C LEU A 108 -7.69 9.72 -12.87
N ALA A 109 -7.26 10.90 -13.32
CA ALA A 109 -7.42 12.15 -12.56
C ALA A 109 -8.89 12.45 -12.25
N ALA A 110 -9.81 12.21 -13.20
CA ALA A 110 -11.25 12.36 -12.98
C ALA A 110 -11.78 11.36 -11.94
N GLN A 111 -11.35 10.10 -11.99
CA GLN A 111 -11.75 9.06 -11.03
C GLN A 111 -11.19 9.32 -9.62
N ILE A 112 -9.93 9.76 -9.50
CA ILE A 112 -9.32 10.12 -8.21
C ILE A 112 -10.05 11.32 -7.60
N LYS A 113 -10.39 12.33 -8.41
CA LYS A 113 -11.13 13.50 -7.94
C LYS A 113 -12.56 13.16 -7.54
N ALA A 114 -13.23 12.26 -8.27
CA ALA A 114 -14.57 11.78 -7.93
C ALA A 114 -14.57 10.91 -6.66
N GLY A 115 -13.56 10.06 -6.47
CA GLY A 115 -13.38 9.27 -5.24
C GLY A 115 -13.00 10.10 -4.01
N ARG A 116 -12.28 11.21 -4.19
CA ARG A 116 -11.95 12.17 -3.11
C ARG A 116 -13.11 13.07 -2.68
N ALA A 117 -14.22 13.12 -3.42
CA ALA A 117 -15.38 13.95 -3.07
C ALA A 117 -16.33 13.30 -2.05
N ALA A 118 -16.09 12.05 -1.64
CA ALA A 118 -16.70 11.45 -0.46
C ALA A 118 -15.78 11.67 0.75
N PRO A 119 -16.26 12.26 1.87
CA PRO A 119 -15.45 12.45 3.07
C PRO A 119 -14.98 11.10 3.61
N VAL A 120 -13.65 10.93 3.64
CA VAL A 120 -12.84 10.02 4.48
C VAL A 120 -13.57 8.77 4.99
N GLU A 121 -13.57 7.70 4.20
CA GLU A 121 -13.54 6.35 4.76
C GLU A 121 -12.41 5.56 4.09
N LYS A 122 -11.48 5.12 4.94
CA LYS A 122 -10.20 4.49 4.60
C LYS A 122 -10.43 3.27 3.69
N PRO A 123 -9.67 3.09 2.59
CA PRO A 123 -9.90 1.96 1.71
C PRO A 123 -9.41 0.67 2.39
N ALA A 124 -10.38 -0.10 2.87
CA ALA A 124 -10.26 -1.54 2.92
C ALA A 124 -10.23 -2.06 1.48
N LEU A 125 -9.15 -2.77 1.18
CA LEU A 125 -9.01 -3.68 0.05
C LEU A 125 -10.25 -4.57 -0.09
N HIS A 126 -10.72 -4.75 -1.33
CA HIS A 126 -11.45 -5.92 -1.78
C HIS A 126 -10.81 -6.30 -3.12
N GLU A 127 -10.48 -7.56 -3.41
CA GLU A 127 -11.25 -8.76 -3.09
C GLU A 127 -10.39 -9.97 -2.69
N ALA A 128 -10.74 -10.58 -1.56
CA ALA A 128 -10.98 -12.02 -1.53
C ALA A 128 -12.28 -12.26 -0.75
N LYS A 129 -13.31 -12.68 -1.47
CA LYS A 129 -14.65 -12.97 -0.98
C LYS A 129 -14.64 -14.19 -0.05
N VAL A 130 -14.90 -13.99 1.25
CA VAL A 130 -15.55 -14.94 2.20
C VAL A 130 -16.06 -14.14 3.43
N PRO A 131 -17.15 -14.57 4.10
CA PRO A 131 -18.16 -13.70 4.68
C PRO A 131 -17.69 -12.91 5.92
N ALA A 132 -18.34 -11.76 6.10
CA ALA A 132 -18.15 -10.80 7.19
C ALA A 132 -18.11 -11.44 8.59
N VAL A 133 -16.93 -11.85 9.02
CA VAL A 133 -16.60 -11.98 10.44
C VAL A 133 -15.95 -10.65 10.82
N PRO A 134 -16.46 -9.92 11.82
CA PRO A 134 -15.82 -8.68 12.25
C PRO A 134 -14.38 -8.99 12.66
N THR A 135 -13.41 -8.27 12.10
CA THR A 135 -11.97 -8.46 12.35
C THR A 135 -11.43 -7.45 13.33
N LEU A 136 -10.36 -7.82 14.06
CA LEU A 136 -9.64 -6.92 14.94
C LEU A 136 -8.85 -5.90 14.12
N ASN A 137 -8.95 -4.64 14.51
CA ASN A 137 -8.21 -3.56 13.87
C ASN A 137 -6.75 -3.49 14.36
N GLY A 138 -5.85 -2.92 13.54
CA GLY A 138 -4.42 -2.83 13.84
C GLY A 138 -4.09 -2.13 15.17
N SER A 139 -4.96 -1.23 15.65
CA SER A 139 -4.82 -0.56 16.95
C SER A 139 -4.92 -1.50 18.15
N PHE A 140 -5.64 -2.62 18.03
CA PHE A 140 -5.68 -3.65 19.06
C PHE A 140 -4.30 -4.28 19.24
N PHE A 141 -3.69 -4.73 18.14
CA PHE A 141 -2.37 -5.36 18.15
C PHE A 141 -1.27 -4.42 18.59
N THR A 142 -1.31 -3.14 18.18
CA THR A 142 -0.32 -2.14 18.66
C THR A 142 -0.42 -1.92 20.18
N LYS A 143 -1.64 -1.99 20.76
CA LYS A 143 -1.81 -1.92 22.22
C LYS A 143 -1.31 -3.20 22.89
N ALA A 144 -1.72 -4.37 22.41
CA ALA A 144 -1.32 -5.66 22.95
C ALA A 144 0.21 -5.84 22.91
N GLU A 145 0.85 -5.52 21.78
CA GLU A 145 2.30 -5.55 21.59
C GLU A 145 3.02 -4.62 22.59
N ARG A 146 2.53 -3.40 22.77
CA ARG A 146 3.13 -2.44 23.70
C ARG A 146 3.01 -2.89 25.15
N GLU A 147 1.84 -3.36 25.59
CA GLU A 147 1.67 -3.84 26.96
C GLU A 147 2.48 -5.12 27.19
N LEU A 148 2.47 -6.06 26.24
CA LEU A 148 3.28 -7.27 26.33
C LEU A 148 4.79 -6.94 26.36
N THR A 149 5.25 -5.98 25.56
CA THR A 149 6.65 -5.51 25.55
C THR A 149 7.06 -4.89 26.88
N ARG A 150 6.14 -4.24 27.59
CA ARG A 150 6.42 -3.70 28.93
C ARG A 150 6.62 -4.80 29.98
N LEU A 151 6.01 -5.97 29.79
CA LEU A 151 6.02 -7.06 30.76
C LEU A 151 7.19 -8.03 30.51
N MET A 152 7.38 -8.44 29.25
CA MET A 152 8.37 -9.47 28.86
C MET A 152 9.48 -8.95 27.93
N GLY A 153 9.53 -7.63 27.71
CA GLY A 153 10.58 -7.00 26.90
C GLY A 153 10.42 -7.28 25.40
N PRO A 154 11.49 -7.15 24.61
CA PRO A 154 11.44 -7.23 23.14
C PRO A 154 10.98 -8.59 22.60
N MET A 155 10.98 -9.65 23.44
CA MET A 155 10.47 -10.97 23.08
C MET A 155 8.94 -11.01 22.92
N ALA A 156 8.23 -10.02 23.45
CA ALA A 156 6.79 -9.84 23.26
C ALA A 156 6.36 -9.85 21.80
N VAL A 157 7.16 -9.24 20.92
CA VAL A 157 6.83 -9.15 19.49
C VAL A 157 6.79 -10.55 18.86
N PHE A 158 7.70 -11.43 19.28
CA PHE A 158 7.79 -12.80 18.79
C PHE A 158 6.64 -13.66 19.33
N VAL A 159 6.39 -13.58 20.65
CA VAL A 159 5.28 -14.29 21.31
C VAL A 159 3.94 -13.90 20.68
N LEU A 160 3.73 -12.61 20.40
CA LEU A 160 2.50 -12.14 19.74
C LEU A 160 2.33 -12.74 18.35
N GLN A 161 3.40 -12.77 17.54
CA GLN A 161 3.36 -13.35 16.19
C GLN A 161 3.10 -14.86 16.23
N GLU A 162 3.73 -15.57 17.16
CA GLU A 162 3.59 -17.00 17.33
C GLU A 162 2.16 -17.39 17.75
N GLN A 163 1.56 -16.68 18.72
CA GLN A 163 0.20 -16.97 19.16
C GLN A 163 -0.85 -16.66 18.10
N ILE A 164 -0.63 -15.63 17.28
CA ILE A 164 -1.48 -15.32 16.12
C ILE A 164 -1.39 -16.45 15.09
N ALA A 165 -0.18 -16.90 14.75
CA ALA A 165 0.04 -18.01 13.83
C ALA A 165 -0.52 -19.34 14.36
N ALA A 166 -0.40 -19.60 15.67
CA ALA A 166 -0.94 -20.78 16.34
C ALA A 166 -2.48 -20.82 16.38
N LEU A 167 -3.16 -19.71 16.07
CA LEU A 167 -4.61 -19.64 15.88
C LEU A 167 -5.01 -19.80 14.39
N GLY A 168 -4.02 -19.97 13.51
CA GLY A 168 -4.20 -20.08 12.06
C GLY A 168 -4.59 -18.76 11.40
N GLU A 169 -4.39 -17.63 12.10
CA GLU A 169 -4.85 -16.31 11.68
C GLU A 169 -3.65 -15.40 11.40
N SER A 170 -3.91 -14.28 10.75
CA SER A 170 -2.93 -13.23 10.48
C SER A 170 -3.33 -11.92 11.15
N ARG A 171 -2.36 -11.09 11.55
CA ARG A 171 -2.60 -9.77 12.18
C ARG A 171 -3.55 -8.88 11.37
N GLU A 172 -3.55 -9.04 10.05
CA GLU A 172 -4.34 -8.25 9.09
C GLU A 172 -5.78 -8.76 8.91
N ALA A 173 -6.03 -10.03 9.26
CA ALA A 173 -7.31 -10.72 9.04
C ALA A 173 -7.89 -11.36 10.30
N PHE A 174 -7.36 -11.02 11.48
CA PHE A 174 -7.67 -11.72 12.72
C PHE A 174 -9.13 -11.54 13.15
N PRO A 175 -9.93 -12.61 13.34
CA PRO A 175 -11.33 -12.52 13.74
C PRO A 175 -11.52 -11.94 15.15
N GLN A 176 -12.47 -11.03 15.33
CA GLN A 176 -12.82 -10.44 16.63
C GLN A 176 -13.35 -11.47 17.63
N ASP A 177 -14.01 -12.53 17.16
CA ASP A 177 -14.50 -13.62 18.00
C ASP A 177 -13.35 -14.39 18.70
N LYS A 178 -12.20 -14.49 18.02
CA LYS A 178 -10.97 -15.11 18.56
C LYS A 178 -10.14 -14.14 19.41
N ALA A 179 -10.53 -12.88 19.55
CA ALA A 179 -9.74 -11.86 20.25
C ALA A 179 -9.50 -12.22 21.71
N ARG A 180 -10.55 -12.71 22.39
CA ARG A 180 -10.46 -13.16 23.78
C ARG A 180 -9.51 -14.35 23.91
N GLN A 181 -9.59 -15.29 22.98
CA GLN A 181 -8.72 -16.46 22.95
C GLN A 181 -7.25 -16.09 22.75
N LEU A 182 -6.97 -15.06 21.93
CA LEU A 182 -5.62 -14.53 21.78
C LEU A 182 -5.10 -13.90 23.08
N VAL A 183 -5.89 -13.05 23.74
CA VAL A 183 -5.50 -12.41 25.01
C VAL A 183 -5.22 -13.45 26.09
N GLU A 184 -6.06 -14.49 26.19
CA GLU A 184 -5.87 -15.60 27.14
C GLU A 184 -4.56 -16.35 26.87
N ARG A 185 -4.25 -16.64 25.61
CA ARG A 185 -2.99 -17.28 25.22
C ARG A 185 -1.77 -16.41 25.53
N LEU A 186 -1.82 -15.13 25.19
CA LEU A 186 -0.74 -14.19 25.50
C LEU A 186 -0.55 -14.01 27.01
N ALA A 187 -1.64 -14.02 27.78
CA ALA A 187 -1.58 -13.97 29.23
C ALA A 187 -0.93 -15.23 29.83
N ALA A 188 -1.15 -16.41 29.23
CA ALA A 188 -0.53 -17.65 29.68
C ALA A 188 1.01 -17.66 29.50
N GLU A 189 1.53 -16.87 28.56
CA GLU A 189 2.97 -16.69 28.33
C GLU A 189 3.62 -15.70 29.31
N ILE A 190 2.84 -14.99 30.12
CA ILE A 190 3.37 -14.08 31.15
C ILE A 190 3.63 -14.90 32.42
N GLU A 191 4.92 -15.08 32.76
CA GLU A 191 5.36 -15.87 33.92
C GLU A 191 4.87 -15.30 35.27
N ASN A 192 4.69 -13.98 35.37
CA ASN A 192 4.32 -13.31 36.61
C ASN A 192 2.80 -13.11 36.73
N GLU A 193 2.21 -13.66 37.80
CA GLU A 193 0.77 -13.66 38.02
C GLU A 193 0.14 -12.27 38.20
N ASP A 194 0.84 -11.34 38.87
CA ASP A 194 0.41 -9.95 39.02
C ASP A 194 0.45 -9.18 37.69
N GLN A 195 1.43 -9.48 36.84
CA GLN A 195 1.57 -8.89 35.52
C GLN A 195 0.53 -9.45 34.54
N ARG A 196 0.22 -10.75 34.64
CA ARG A 196 -0.81 -11.43 33.87
C ARG A 196 -2.19 -10.83 34.10
N ALA A 197 -2.54 -10.55 35.36
CA ALA A 197 -3.81 -9.92 35.71
C ALA A 197 -3.95 -8.46 35.21
N ARG A 198 -2.83 -7.76 34.99
CA ARG A 198 -2.81 -6.40 34.42
C ARG A 198 -2.89 -6.37 32.90
N PHE A 199 -2.62 -7.50 32.25
CA PHE A 199 -2.60 -7.64 30.80
C PHE A 199 -3.97 -8.02 30.22
N GLN A 200 -4.79 -8.77 30.96
CA GLN A 200 -6.17 -9.14 30.62
C GLN A 200 -7.14 -7.98 30.82
#